data_AF-A0A9P9AFB1-F1
#
_entry.id   AF-A0A9P9AFB1-F1
#
_cell.length_a   1.000
_cell.length_b   1.000
_cell.length_c   1.000
_cell.angle_alpha   90.00
_cell.angle_beta   90.00
_cell.angle_gamma   90.00
#
_symmetry.space_group_name_H-M   'P 1'
#
loop_
_entity.id
_entity.type
_entity.pdbx_description
1 polymer ?
#
loop_
_entity_poly.entity_id
_entity_poly.type
_entity_poly.pdbx_seq_one_letter_code
_entity_poly.pdbx_strand_id
1 'polypeptide(L)'
;MAVIYARNKALDVNPPGGASHLTRGGSDWLWAVCAVFTLSFLLSFKARNGERIFHYLFTIGLFVGAVAYFAMASDLGWSVIATSLHRDGAATYQIFFAKYVFWVVSFPVIIIALGLISGVSWATIFFNVFLAWVWIISYLCAAYTASNYKWGFWAFGTVAWLLLAVQTMWYGRSSASRVNLRGDYVSLAGWLNLLWLLYPIAFAVSDGGNVISVTKSFIFFGILDVLMLPVIGFAFLFLSRKWDYGHLNLYFTQAEAKKVLRSQADIDHSEQQYLLEYYILVREGKINYISANAFHDVTGGHPIEPGIFQDVAG
;
A
#
# COMPACT_ATOMS: atom_id res chain seq x y z
N MET A 1 -24.82 25.88 -28.09
CA MET A 1 -24.88 24.56 -27.41
C MET A 1 -23.94 23.62 -28.15
N ALA A 2 -22.71 23.43 -27.67
CA ALA A 2 -21.81 22.44 -28.26
C ALA A 2 -22.34 21.05 -27.89
N VAL A 3 -22.84 20.31 -28.87
CA VAL A 3 -23.20 18.89 -28.70
C VAL A 3 -21.90 18.12 -28.50
N ILE A 4 -21.61 17.72 -27.27
CA ILE A 4 -20.50 16.83 -26.96
C ILE A 4 -20.88 15.46 -27.51
N TYR A 5 -20.37 15.11 -28.69
CA TYR A 5 -20.47 13.74 -29.20
C TYR A 5 -19.52 12.85 -28.40
N ALA A 6 -20.04 11.75 -27.83
CA ALA A 6 -19.21 10.70 -27.24
C ALA A 6 -18.32 10.11 -28.35
N ARG A 7 -17.04 10.51 -28.38
CA ARG A 7 -16.04 10.08 -29.38
C ARG A 7 -15.12 8.98 -28.85
N ASN A 8 -15.59 8.16 -27.91
CA ASN A 8 -14.83 6.99 -27.50
C ASN A 8 -14.92 5.89 -28.57
N LYS A 9 -13.82 5.73 -29.32
CA LYS A 9 -13.62 4.68 -30.33
C LYS A 9 -12.66 3.59 -29.85
N ALA A 10 -12.31 3.56 -28.56
CA ALA A 10 -11.34 2.60 -28.04
C ALA A 10 -11.77 1.15 -28.33
N LEU A 11 -13.05 0.84 -28.11
CA LEU A 11 -13.61 -0.48 -28.37
C LEU A 11 -13.78 -0.81 -29.87
N ASP A 12 -13.76 0.21 -30.74
CA ASP A 12 -13.80 0.01 -32.19
C ASP A 12 -12.40 -0.41 -32.71
N VAL A 13 -11.34 0.00 -32.01
CA VAL A 13 -9.94 -0.34 -32.33
C VAL A 13 -9.52 -1.64 -31.62
N ASN A 14 -9.84 -1.76 -30.34
CA ASN A 14 -9.55 -2.92 -29.49
C ASN A 14 -10.89 -3.57 -29.09
N PRO A 15 -11.36 -4.57 -29.85
CA PRO A 15 -12.68 -5.14 -29.64
C PRO A 15 -12.73 -6.01 -28.37
N PRO A 16 -13.79 -5.87 -27.54
CA PRO A 16 -13.97 -6.67 -26.35
C PRO A 16 -14.31 -8.14 -26.67
N GLY A 17 -14.00 -9.03 -25.73
CA GLY A 17 -14.20 -10.48 -25.89
C GLY A 17 -15.01 -11.13 -24.76
N GLY A 18 -15.73 -12.20 -25.11
CA GLY A 18 -16.54 -12.98 -24.17
C GLY A 18 -18.02 -12.56 -24.14
N ALA A 19 -18.86 -13.42 -23.55
CA ALA A 19 -20.30 -13.18 -23.48
C ALA A 19 -20.63 -12.00 -22.56
N SER A 20 -19.94 -11.90 -21.41
CA SER A 20 -19.95 -10.71 -20.56
C SER A 20 -18.64 -9.94 -20.76
N HIS A 21 -18.74 -8.71 -21.25
CA HIS A 21 -17.58 -7.91 -21.67
C HIS A 21 -17.77 -6.41 -21.38
N LEU A 22 -16.70 -5.64 -21.57
CA LEU A 22 -16.63 -4.22 -21.34
C LEU A 22 -17.51 -3.47 -22.35
N THR A 23 -18.41 -2.63 -21.85
CA THR A 23 -19.26 -1.78 -22.69
C THR A 23 -18.59 -0.43 -22.95
N ARG A 24 -19.05 0.31 -23.96
CA ARG A 24 -18.56 1.66 -24.25
C ARG A 24 -18.66 2.60 -23.04
N GLY A 25 -19.77 2.53 -22.30
CA GLY A 25 -19.93 3.31 -21.06
C GLY A 25 -18.97 2.87 -19.94
N GLY A 26 -18.61 1.59 -19.88
CA GLY A 26 -17.55 1.11 -18.99
C GLY A 26 -16.17 1.64 -19.36
N SER A 27 -15.85 1.67 -20.66
CA SER A 27 -14.61 2.30 -21.15
C SER A 27 -14.57 3.80 -20.85
N ASP A 28 -15.67 4.54 -21.05
CA ASP A 28 -15.77 5.97 -20.70
C ASP A 28 -15.52 6.21 -19.19
N TRP A 29 -16.07 5.36 -18.33
CA TRP A 29 -15.80 5.40 -16.89
C TRP A 29 -14.31 5.17 -16.58
N LEU A 30 -13.69 4.16 -17.20
CA LEU A 30 -12.28 3.87 -17.00
C LEU A 30 -11.37 5.01 -17.49
N TRP A 31 -11.74 5.70 -18.57
CA TRP A 31 -11.07 6.93 -19.01
C TRP A 31 -11.18 8.06 -17.98
N ALA A 32 -12.35 8.23 -17.35
CA ALA A 32 -12.51 9.19 -16.27
C ALA A 32 -11.61 8.86 -15.06
N VAL A 33 -11.55 7.57 -14.67
CA VAL A 33 -10.65 7.13 -13.60
C VAL A 33 -9.19 7.34 -13.99
N CYS A 34 -8.79 6.99 -15.22
CA CYS A 34 -7.46 7.26 -15.76
C CYS A 34 -7.08 8.75 -15.65
N ALA A 35 -8.02 9.66 -15.99
CA ALA A 35 -7.82 11.09 -15.87
C ALA A 35 -7.61 11.51 -14.39
N VAL A 36 -8.38 10.96 -13.45
CA VAL A 36 -8.20 11.22 -12.01
C VAL A 36 -6.81 10.79 -11.55
N PHE A 37 -6.36 9.58 -11.90
CA PHE A 37 -5.01 9.11 -11.56
C PHE A 37 -3.92 9.98 -12.19
N THR A 38 -4.08 10.34 -13.45
CA THR A 38 -3.12 11.18 -14.19
C THR A 38 -3.01 12.58 -13.57
N LEU A 39 -4.14 13.23 -13.30
CA LEU A 39 -4.17 14.54 -12.64
C LEU A 39 -3.56 14.46 -11.24
N SER A 40 -3.89 13.41 -10.47
CA SER A 40 -3.34 13.20 -9.13
C SER A 40 -1.82 13.03 -9.17
N PHE A 41 -1.31 12.26 -10.13
CA PHE A 41 0.12 12.08 -10.39
C PHE A 41 0.82 13.39 -10.74
N LEU A 42 0.23 14.21 -11.63
CA LEU A 42 0.81 15.51 -11.99
C LEU A 42 0.89 16.45 -10.79
N LEU A 43 -0.12 16.41 -9.91
CA LEU A 43 -0.15 17.22 -8.69
C LEU A 43 0.83 16.72 -7.61
N SER A 44 1.18 15.43 -7.60
CA SER A 44 2.06 14.86 -6.57
C SER A 44 3.54 15.26 -6.72
N PHE A 45 3.95 15.74 -7.90
CA PHE A 45 5.31 16.21 -8.17
C PHE A 45 5.73 17.46 -7.37
N LYS A 46 4.78 18.24 -6.86
CA LYS A 46 5.07 19.48 -6.14
C LYS A 46 5.41 19.21 -4.67
N ALA A 47 6.52 18.51 -4.42
CA ALA A 47 7.00 18.19 -3.07
C ALA A 47 7.69 19.40 -2.40
N ARG A 48 7.36 19.67 -1.13
CA ARG A 48 8.16 20.57 -0.27
C ARG A 48 9.29 19.79 0.41
N ASN A 49 10.39 20.47 0.71
CA ASN A 49 11.60 19.86 1.27
C ASN A 49 11.31 19.13 2.61
N GLY A 50 11.72 17.87 2.72
CA GLY A 50 11.59 17.02 3.93
C GLY A 50 10.71 15.78 3.78
N GLU A 51 9.75 15.78 2.86
CA GLU A 51 8.68 14.75 2.78
C GLU A 51 8.89 13.71 1.65
N ARG A 52 10.12 13.57 1.16
CA ARG A 52 10.42 12.97 -0.16
C ARG A 52 9.92 11.53 -0.30
N ILE A 53 9.98 10.71 0.75
CA ILE A 53 9.60 9.29 0.64
C ILE A 53 8.10 9.10 0.36
N PHE A 54 7.22 9.79 1.09
CA PHE A 54 5.78 9.66 0.88
C PHE A 54 5.37 10.18 -0.50
N HIS A 55 5.97 11.30 -0.92
CA HIS A 55 5.79 11.82 -2.27
C HIS A 55 6.20 10.81 -3.34
N TYR A 56 7.39 10.21 -3.25
CA TYR A 56 7.83 9.21 -4.24
C TYR A 56 6.92 7.99 -4.26
N LEU A 57 6.54 7.49 -3.09
CA LEU A 57 5.71 6.29 -2.93
C LEU A 57 4.31 6.48 -3.53
N PHE A 58 3.64 7.60 -3.26
CA PHE A 58 2.35 7.89 -3.87
C PHE A 58 2.47 8.29 -5.35
N THR A 59 3.53 9.00 -5.75
CA THR A 59 3.76 9.36 -7.16
C THR A 59 3.89 8.11 -8.04
N ILE A 60 4.68 7.11 -7.60
CA ILE A 60 4.81 5.86 -8.38
C ILE A 60 3.49 5.08 -8.41
N GLY A 61 2.77 5.01 -7.29
CA GLY A 61 1.46 4.34 -7.24
C GLY A 61 0.45 5.00 -8.17
N LEU A 62 0.37 6.33 -8.18
CA LEU A 62 -0.53 7.10 -9.05
C LEU A 62 -0.16 6.95 -10.52
N PHE A 63 1.13 6.92 -10.84
CA PHE A 63 1.60 6.70 -12.22
C PHE A 63 1.23 5.31 -12.74
N VAL A 64 1.50 4.26 -11.95
CA VAL A 64 1.12 2.89 -12.31
C VAL A 64 -0.40 2.76 -12.43
N GLY A 65 -1.16 3.45 -11.57
CA GLY A 65 -2.61 3.56 -11.71
C GLY A 65 -3.04 4.18 -13.04
N ALA A 66 -2.44 5.30 -13.44
CA ALA A 66 -2.73 5.94 -14.73
C ALA A 66 -2.45 4.99 -15.91
N VAL A 67 -1.32 4.28 -15.89
CA VAL A 67 -0.96 3.30 -16.93
C VAL A 67 -1.93 2.11 -16.96
N ALA A 68 -2.27 1.55 -15.81
CA ALA A 68 -3.19 0.41 -15.73
C ALA A 68 -4.60 0.79 -16.18
N TYR A 69 -5.12 1.94 -15.74
CA TYR A 69 -6.43 2.43 -16.16
C TYR A 69 -6.46 2.84 -17.62
N PHE A 70 -5.37 3.37 -18.19
CA PHE A 70 -5.24 3.58 -19.62
C PHE A 70 -5.39 2.26 -20.41
N ALA A 71 -4.68 1.21 -19.98
CA ALA A 71 -4.76 -0.11 -20.61
C ALA A 71 -6.20 -0.66 -20.54
N MET A 72 -6.81 -0.65 -19.35
CA MET A 72 -8.17 -1.17 -19.17
C MET A 72 -9.23 -0.32 -19.90
N ALA A 73 -9.11 1.01 -19.92
CA ALA A 73 -10.00 1.89 -20.66
C ALA A 73 -9.91 1.66 -22.17
N SER A 74 -8.72 1.29 -22.65
CA SER A 74 -8.46 0.93 -24.04
C SER A 74 -8.81 -0.53 -24.36
N ASP A 75 -9.45 -1.26 -23.44
CA ASP A 75 -9.79 -2.68 -23.56
C ASP A 75 -8.57 -3.58 -23.81
N LEU A 76 -7.48 -3.35 -23.07
CA LEU A 76 -6.26 -4.14 -23.10
C LEU A 76 -6.01 -4.82 -21.74
N GLY A 77 -5.17 -5.87 -21.75
CA GLY A 77 -4.76 -6.56 -20.53
C GLY A 77 -5.84 -7.46 -19.94
N TRP A 78 -6.57 -8.18 -20.80
CA TRP A 78 -7.63 -9.11 -20.42
C TRP A 78 -7.52 -10.46 -21.14
N SER A 79 -8.23 -11.45 -20.60
CA SER A 79 -8.48 -12.75 -21.23
C SER A 79 -9.91 -13.22 -20.96
N VAL A 80 -10.49 -14.02 -21.87
CA VAL A 80 -11.81 -14.63 -21.67
C VAL A 80 -11.67 -15.91 -20.85
N ILE A 81 -12.43 -16.02 -19.75
CA ILE A 81 -12.48 -17.23 -18.92
C ILE A 81 -13.92 -17.76 -18.87
N ALA A 82 -14.08 -19.09 -18.89
CA ALA A 82 -15.39 -19.73 -18.75
C ALA A 82 -15.96 -19.52 -17.34
N THR A 83 -17.26 -19.25 -17.24
CA THR A 83 -17.93 -19.06 -15.94
C THR A 83 -18.29 -20.41 -15.34
N SER A 84 -18.14 -20.57 -14.03
CA SER A 84 -18.52 -21.81 -13.34
C SER A 84 -20.03 -21.95 -13.19
N LEU A 85 -20.75 -20.82 -13.10
CA LEU A 85 -22.17 -20.78 -12.74
C LEU A 85 -23.11 -20.52 -13.93
N HIS A 86 -22.58 -20.17 -15.12
CA HIS A 86 -23.37 -19.90 -16.34
C HIS A 86 -24.60 -19.00 -16.13
N ARG A 87 -24.48 -18.01 -15.22
CA ARG A 87 -25.59 -17.10 -14.90
C ARG A 87 -25.88 -16.17 -16.08
N ASP A 88 -27.16 -15.88 -16.28
CA ASP A 88 -27.68 -14.98 -17.32
C ASP A 88 -27.22 -15.31 -18.76
N GLY A 89 -26.95 -16.60 -19.04
CA GLY A 89 -26.50 -17.05 -20.36
C GLY A 89 -25.05 -16.67 -20.71
N ALA A 90 -24.32 -16.02 -19.80
CA ALA A 90 -22.94 -15.66 -19.99
C ALA A 90 -22.01 -16.86 -19.70
N ALA A 91 -21.79 -17.69 -20.72
CA ALA A 91 -20.86 -18.83 -20.62
C ALA A 91 -19.41 -18.37 -20.37
N THR A 92 -19.06 -17.14 -20.74
CA THR A 92 -17.71 -16.60 -20.61
C THR A 92 -17.70 -15.15 -20.09
N TYR A 93 -16.63 -14.80 -19.38
CA TYR A 93 -16.43 -13.50 -18.73
C TYR A 93 -15.07 -12.92 -19.10
N GLN A 94 -15.03 -11.63 -19.45
CA GLN A 94 -13.80 -10.89 -19.72
C GLN A 94 -13.09 -10.54 -18.40
N ILE A 95 -11.99 -11.23 -18.10
CA ILE A 95 -11.19 -11.01 -16.88
C ILE A 95 -9.99 -10.13 -17.23
N PHE A 96 -9.90 -8.97 -16.60
CA PHE A 96 -8.80 -8.03 -16.77
C PHE A 96 -7.71 -8.29 -15.74
N PHE A 97 -6.63 -8.96 -16.14
CA PHE A 97 -5.49 -9.17 -15.25
C PHE A 97 -4.74 -7.87 -14.92
N ALA A 98 -4.87 -6.84 -15.76
CA ALA A 98 -4.26 -5.53 -15.56
C ALA A 98 -4.58 -4.89 -14.20
N LYS A 99 -5.80 -5.08 -13.65
CA LYS A 99 -6.15 -4.56 -12.31
C LYS A 99 -5.37 -5.25 -11.19
N TYR A 100 -5.11 -6.55 -11.32
CA TYR A 100 -4.32 -7.30 -10.35
C TYR A 100 -2.86 -6.86 -10.39
N VAL A 101 -2.31 -6.63 -11.60
CA VAL A 101 -0.97 -6.05 -11.78
C VAL A 101 -0.87 -4.67 -11.13
N PHE A 102 -1.90 -3.83 -11.25
CA PHE A 102 -1.97 -2.57 -10.53
C PHE A 102 -1.96 -2.77 -9.01
N TRP A 103 -2.76 -3.70 -8.48
CA TRP A 103 -2.82 -3.98 -7.04
C TRP A 103 -1.50 -4.49 -6.47
N VAL A 104 -0.70 -5.23 -7.24
CA VAL A 104 0.66 -5.66 -6.85
C VAL A 104 1.55 -4.47 -6.48
N VAL A 105 1.29 -3.28 -7.03
CA VAL A 105 2.02 -2.05 -6.71
C VAL A 105 1.25 -1.16 -5.73
N SER A 106 -0.04 -0.95 -5.95
CA SER A 106 -0.81 0.03 -5.17
C SER A 106 -1.05 -0.39 -3.72
N PHE A 107 -1.21 -1.69 -3.44
CA PHE A 107 -1.38 -2.15 -2.07
C PHE A 107 -0.08 -2.00 -1.26
N PRO A 108 1.10 -2.44 -1.76
CA PRO A 108 2.37 -2.18 -1.08
C PRO A 108 2.66 -0.70 -0.87
N VAL A 109 2.33 0.18 -1.82
CA VAL A 109 2.48 1.64 -1.66
C VAL A 109 1.80 2.14 -0.38
N ILE A 110 0.56 1.71 -0.13
CA ILE A 110 -0.19 2.16 1.04
C ILE A 110 0.27 1.45 2.32
N ILE A 111 0.61 0.16 2.24
CA ILE A 111 1.14 -0.62 3.37
C ILE A 111 2.45 -0.03 3.87
N ILE A 112 3.36 0.30 2.94
CA ILE A 112 4.63 0.95 3.28
C ILE A 112 4.33 2.32 3.88
N ALA A 113 3.43 3.12 3.30
CA ALA A 113 3.07 4.43 3.86
C ALA A 113 2.55 4.31 5.32
N LEU A 114 1.61 3.40 5.59
CA LEU A 114 1.09 3.11 6.93
C LEU A 114 2.18 2.59 7.88
N GLY A 115 3.05 1.72 7.38
CA GLY A 115 4.16 1.15 8.14
C GLY A 115 5.16 2.22 8.61
N LEU A 116 5.53 3.13 7.70
CA LEU A 116 6.43 4.23 8.00
C LEU A 116 5.83 5.18 9.05
N ILE A 117 4.54 5.52 8.94
CA ILE A 117 3.92 6.44 9.92
C ILE A 117 3.66 5.80 11.29
N SER A 118 3.48 4.48 11.34
CA SER A 118 3.33 3.77 12.62
C SER A 118 4.66 3.49 13.31
N GLY A 119 5.79 3.65 12.61
CA GLY A 119 7.12 3.33 13.14
C GLY A 119 7.32 1.84 13.40
N VAL A 120 6.56 0.96 12.74
CA VAL A 120 6.77 -0.50 12.84
C VAL A 120 8.07 -0.90 12.16
N SER A 121 8.63 -2.05 12.56
CA SER A 121 9.89 -2.53 11.99
C SER A 121 9.79 -2.79 10.48
N TRP A 122 10.92 -2.65 9.77
CA TRP A 122 11.00 -3.00 8.34
C TRP A 122 10.57 -4.45 8.07
N ALA A 123 10.90 -5.39 8.97
CA ALA A 123 10.45 -6.78 8.86
C ALA A 123 8.92 -6.89 8.87
N THR A 124 8.24 -6.11 9.73
CA THR A 124 6.76 -6.05 9.76
C THR A 124 6.19 -5.45 8.47
N ILE A 125 6.82 -4.41 7.93
CA ILE A 125 6.40 -3.80 6.65
C ILE A 125 6.50 -4.83 5.52
N PHE A 126 7.64 -5.52 5.40
CA PHE A 126 7.82 -6.57 4.39
C PHE A 126 6.82 -7.70 4.56
N PHE A 127 6.63 -8.18 5.79
CA PHE A 127 5.63 -9.20 6.08
C PHE A 127 4.22 -8.78 5.62
N ASN A 128 3.82 -7.55 5.88
CA ASN A 128 2.53 -7.02 5.44
C ASN A 128 2.43 -6.93 3.90
N VAL A 129 3.52 -6.54 3.22
CA VAL A 129 3.60 -6.54 1.75
C VAL A 129 3.43 -7.96 1.20
N PHE A 130 4.10 -8.96 1.79
CA PHE A 130 3.94 -10.35 1.38
C PHE A 130 2.52 -10.87 1.61
N LEU A 131 1.86 -10.50 2.70
CA LEU A 131 0.44 -10.83 2.92
C LEU A 131 -0.46 -10.24 1.82
N ALA A 132 -0.22 -8.98 1.42
CA ALA A 132 -0.95 -8.37 0.33
C ALA A 132 -0.72 -9.09 -1.00
N TRP A 133 0.51 -9.51 -1.30
CA TRP A 133 0.79 -10.31 -2.50
C TRP A 133 0.13 -11.68 -2.46
N VAL A 134 0.15 -12.39 -1.34
CA VAL A 134 -0.59 -13.65 -1.18
C VAL A 134 -2.07 -13.43 -1.47
N TRP A 135 -2.65 -12.34 -0.97
CA TRP A 135 -4.03 -11.97 -1.25
C TRP A 135 -4.27 -11.75 -2.75
N ILE A 136 -3.52 -10.85 -3.38
CA ILE A 136 -3.69 -10.46 -4.79
C ILE A 136 -3.47 -11.65 -5.73
N ILE A 137 -2.40 -12.41 -5.52
CA ILE A 137 -2.05 -13.57 -6.36
C ILE A 137 -3.09 -14.66 -6.21
N SER A 138 -3.57 -14.93 -4.99
CA SER A 138 -4.64 -15.90 -4.79
C SER A 138 -5.91 -15.49 -5.53
N TYR A 139 -6.27 -14.20 -5.51
CA TYR A 139 -7.43 -13.71 -6.24
C TYR A 139 -7.25 -13.75 -7.76
N LEU A 140 -6.03 -13.49 -8.26
CA LEU A 140 -5.71 -13.69 -9.67
C LEU A 140 -5.87 -15.15 -10.08
N CYS A 141 -5.32 -16.10 -9.29
CA CYS A 141 -5.52 -17.53 -9.52
C CYS A 141 -7.00 -17.93 -9.49
N ALA A 142 -7.77 -17.35 -8.55
CA ALA A 142 -9.22 -17.55 -8.47
C ALA A 142 -9.95 -17.05 -9.73
N ALA A 143 -9.59 -15.87 -10.25
CA ALA A 143 -10.21 -15.28 -11.43
C ALA A 143 -9.96 -16.10 -12.70
N TYR A 144 -8.82 -16.77 -12.79
CA TYR A 144 -8.44 -17.64 -13.91
C TYR A 144 -8.91 -19.10 -13.76
N THR A 145 -9.52 -19.46 -12.63
CA THR A 145 -10.01 -20.82 -12.40
C THR A 145 -11.47 -20.92 -12.86
N ALA A 146 -11.75 -21.74 -13.88
CA ALA A 146 -13.12 -21.95 -14.38
C ALA A 146 -13.97 -22.88 -13.51
N SER A 147 -13.35 -23.67 -12.64
CA SER A 147 -14.04 -24.62 -11.75
C SER A 147 -14.39 -23.99 -10.39
N ASN A 148 -15.13 -24.73 -9.55
CA ASN A 148 -15.47 -24.30 -8.19
C ASN A 148 -14.25 -24.16 -7.26
N TYR A 149 -13.07 -24.66 -7.65
CA TYR A 149 -11.82 -24.49 -6.90
C TYR A 149 -11.42 -23.02 -6.74
N LYS A 150 -11.95 -22.10 -7.56
CA LYS A 150 -11.74 -20.65 -7.42
C LYS A 150 -12.05 -20.14 -6.01
N TRP A 151 -13.03 -20.73 -5.33
CA TRP A 151 -13.45 -20.32 -3.99
C TRP A 151 -12.43 -20.70 -2.91
N GLY A 152 -11.64 -21.76 -3.14
CA GLY A 152 -10.51 -22.10 -2.27
C GLY A 152 -9.42 -21.02 -2.33
N PHE A 153 -9.05 -20.58 -3.53
CA PHE A 153 -8.12 -19.47 -3.73
C PHE A 153 -8.66 -18.15 -3.15
N TRP A 154 -9.95 -17.87 -3.35
CA TRP A 154 -10.61 -16.71 -2.71
C TRP A 154 -10.53 -16.79 -1.18
N ALA A 155 -10.74 -17.96 -0.57
CA ALA A 155 -10.63 -18.14 0.87
C ALA A 155 -9.19 -17.89 1.36
N PHE A 156 -8.18 -18.48 0.72
CA PHE A 156 -6.77 -18.25 1.07
C PHE A 156 -6.38 -16.77 0.99
N GLY A 157 -6.76 -16.09 -0.08
CA GLY A 157 -6.48 -14.66 -0.22
C GLY A 157 -7.21 -13.82 0.83
N THR A 158 -8.46 -14.16 1.14
CA THR A 158 -9.26 -13.44 2.16
C THR A 158 -8.67 -13.64 3.56
N VAL A 159 -8.14 -14.82 3.89
CA VAL A 159 -7.42 -15.06 5.14
C VAL A 159 -6.14 -14.21 5.21
N ALA A 160 -5.38 -14.11 4.13
CA ALA A 160 -4.20 -13.24 4.09
C ALA A 160 -4.57 -11.77 4.32
N TRP A 161 -5.70 -11.30 3.77
CA TRP A 161 -6.25 -9.98 4.08
C TRP A 161 -6.64 -9.82 5.54
N LEU A 162 -7.33 -10.80 6.15
CA LEU A 162 -7.68 -10.73 7.58
C LEU A 162 -6.44 -10.60 8.47
N LEU A 163 -5.37 -11.34 8.16
CA LEU A 163 -4.08 -11.20 8.85
C LEU A 163 -3.49 -9.79 8.68
N LEU A 164 -3.52 -9.25 7.46
CA LEU A 164 -3.08 -7.88 7.17
C LEU A 164 -3.93 -6.83 7.91
N ALA A 165 -5.25 -7.05 8.02
CA ALA A 165 -6.17 -6.18 8.76
C ALA A 165 -5.84 -6.18 10.26
N VAL A 166 -5.56 -7.34 10.85
CA VAL A 166 -5.09 -7.44 12.24
C VAL A 166 -3.76 -6.71 12.43
N GLN A 167 -2.80 -6.90 11.52
CA GLN A 167 -1.50 -6.22 11.57
C GLN A 167 -1.63 -4.70 11.54
N THR A 168 -2.45 -4.18 10.62
CA THR A 168 -2.64 -2.73 10.48
C THR A 168 -3.49 -2.14 11.61
N MET A 169 -4.53 -2.82 12.09
CA MET A 169 -5.43 -2.27 13.11
C MET A 169 -4.91 -2.40 14.55
N TRP A 170 -4.22 -3.49 14.88
CA TRP A 170 -3.79 -3.78 16.25
C TRP A 170 -2.33 -3.39 16.49
N TYR A 171 -1.41 -3.99 15.75
CA TYR A 171 0.03 -3.81 15.94
C TYR A 171 0.49 -2.42 15.49
N GLY A 172 0.05 -1.97 14.31
CA GLY A 172 0.38 -0.63 13.82
C GLY A 172 -0.19 0.49 14.70
N ARG A 173 -1.39 0.32 15.26
CA ARG A 173 -1.98 1.28 16.22
C ARG A 173 -1.16 1.40 17.50
N SER A 174 -0.69 0.26 18.02
CA SER A 174 0.09 0.19 19.25
C SER A 174 1.50 0.75 19.08
N SER A 175 2.03 0.67 17.85
CA SER A 175 3.30 1.30 17.48
C SER A 175 3.13 2.82 17.29
N ALA A 176 2.07 3.25 16.60
CA ALA A 176 1.78 4.66 16.33
C ALA A 176 1.58 5.51 17.60
N SER A 177 1.15 4.90 18.72
CA SER A 177 1.06 5.60 20.01
C SER A 177 2.42 5.97 20.58
N ARG A 178 3.49 5.25 20.23
CA ARG A 178 4.86 5.52 20.71
C ARG A 178 5.48 6.73 20.02
N VAL A 179 4.99 7.07 18.82
CA VAL A 179 5.42 8.21 18.01
C VAL A 179 4.41 9.37 18.04
N ASN A 180 3.42 9.34 18.95
CA ASN A 180 2.38 10.36 19.11
C ASN A 180 1.52 10.65 17.86
N LEU A 181 1.45 9.71 16.90
CA LEU A 181 0.66 9.83 15.66
C LEU A 181 -0.56 8.89 15.62
N ARG A 182 -1.00 8.40 16.78
CA ARG A 182 -2.09 7.42 16.89
C ARG A 182 -3.40 7.87 16.21
N GLY A 183 -3.78 9.14 16.35
CA GLY A 183 -5.04 9.66 15.80
C GLY A 183 -5.09 9.59 14.27
N ASP A 184 -4.05 10.14 13.64
CA ASP A 184 -3.91 10.14 12.18
C ASP A 184 -3.77 8.71 11.65
N TYR A 185 -2.95 7.88 12.31
CA TYR A 185 -2.78 6.48 11.96
C TYR A 185 -4.10 5.70 11.98
N VAL A 186 -4.86 5.80 13.08
CA VAL A 186 -6.12 5.06 13.24
C VAL A 186 -7.15 5.50 12.20
N SER A 187 -7.19 6.80 11.88
CA SER A 187 -8.09 7.33 10.86
C SER A 187 -7.76 6.78 9.47
N LEU A 188 -6.47 6.80 9.08
CA LEU A 188 -6.00 6.30 7.79
C LEU A 188 -6.13 4.76 7.67
N ALA A 189 -5.70 4.03 8.71
CA ALA A 189 -5.80 2.57 8.74
C ALA A 189 -7.26 2.08 8.79
N GLY A 190 -8.13 2.80 9.51
CA GLY A 190 -9.56 2.49 9.57
C GLY A 190 -10.25 2.69 8.21
N TRP A 191 -9.99 3.82 7.55
CA TRP A 191 -10.48 4.09 6.20
C TRP A 191 -10.01 3.02 5.20
N LEU A 192 -8.71 2.68 5.23
CA LEU A 192 -8.16 1.66 4.35
C LEU A 192 -8.76 0.27 4.57
N ASN A 193 -8.89 -0.17 5.82
CA ASN A 193 -9.47 -1.48 6.12
C ASN A 193 -10.95 -1.56 5.74
N LEU A 194 -11.69 -0.46 5.86
CA LEU A 194 -13.07 -0.37 5.37
C LEU A 194 -13.12 -0.56 3.85
N LEU A 195 -12.24 0.10 3.10
CA LEU A 195 -12.16 -0.09 1.65
C LEU A 195 -11.72 -1.51 1.29
N TRP A 196 -10.68 -2.03 1.94
CA TRP A 196 -10.19 -3.40 1.69
C TRP A 196 -11.23 -4.47 1.99
N LEU A 197 -12.11 -4.30 2.98
CA LEU A 197 -13.25 -5.20 3.20
C LEU A 197 -14.17 -5.30 1.97
N LEU A 198 -14.28 -4.25 1.17
CA LEU A 198 -15.12 -4.23 -0.03
C LEU A 198 -14.48 -4.97 -1.21
N TYR A 199 -13.15 -5.15 -1.25
CA TYR A 199 -12.48 -5.87 -2.35
C TYR A 199 -12.86 -7.36 -2.42
N PRO A 200 -12.88 -8.15 -1.32
CA PRO A 200 -13.38 -9.52 -1.30
C PRO A 200 -14.81 -9.65 -1.77
N ILE A 201 -15.67 -8.70 -1.37
CA ILE A 201 -17.08 -8.66 -1.76
C ILE A 201 -17.19 -8.35 -3.24
N ALA A 202 -16.51 -7.30 -3.72
CA ALA A 202 -16.47 -6.92 -5.12
C ALA A 202 -15.99 -8.09 -5.99
N PHE A 203 -14.92 -8.79 -5.58
CA PHE A 203 -14.42 -9.98 -6.26
C PHE A 203 -15.47 -11.09 -6.30
N ALA A 204 -16.07 -11.42 -5.15
CA ALA A 204 -17.03 -12.52 -5.05
C ALA A 204 -18.25 -12.32 -5.96
N VAL A 205 -18.73 -11.08 -6.11
CA VAL A 205 -19.87 -10.78 -7.00
C VAL A 205 -19.48 -10.60 -8.47
N SER A 206 -18.22 -10.30 -8.78
CA SER A 206 -17.73 -10.06 -10.14
C SER A 206 -16.90 -11.22 -10.70
N ASP A 207 -15.58 -11.20 -10.58
CA ASP A 207 -14.66 -12.16 -11.18
C ASP A 207 -14.86 -13.59 -10.65
N GLY A 208 -15.25 -13.72 -9.39
CA GLY A 208 -15.54 -15.00 -8.74
C GLY A 208 -16.88 -15.59 -9.17
N GLY A 209 -17.97 -14.94 -8.74
CA GLY A 209 -19.35 -15.43 -8.91
C GLY A 209 -20.06 -14.98 -10.18
N ASN A 210 -19.46 -14.09 -10.97
CA ASN A 210 -19.96 -13.60 -12.25
C ASN A 210 -21.42 -13.10 -12.18
N VAL A 211 -21.80 -12.49 -11.05
CA VAL A 211 -23.16 -11.98 -10.78
C VAL A 211 -23.38 -10.61 -11.42
N ILE A 212 -22.34 -9.77 -11.44
CA ILE A 212 -22.39 -8.46 -12.07
C ILE A 212 -21.59 -8.44 -13.37
N SER A 213 -22.08 -7.69 -14.36
CA SER A 213 -21.39 -7.52 -15.65
C SER A 213 -20.00 -6.89 -15.49
N VAL A 214 -19.12 -7.11 -16.46
CA VAL A 214 -17.75 -6.56 -16.48
C VAL A 214 -17.74 -5.04 -16.27
N THR A 215 -18.70 -4.34 -16.89
CA THR A 215 -18.84 -2.88 -16.71
C THR A 215 -19.18 -2.50 -15.27
N LYS A 216 -20.14 -3.20 -14.63
CA LYS A 216 -20.50 -2.95 -13.22
C LYS A 216 -19.34 -3.26 -12.27
N SER A 217 -18.59 -4.32 -12.57
CA SER A 217 -17.34 -4.66 -11.86
C SER A 217 -16.35 -3.50 -11.88
N PHE A 218 -16.12 -2.90 -13.06
CA PHE A 218 -15.22 -1.76 -13.19
C PHE A 218 -15.71 -0.47 -12.54
N ILE A 219 -17.01 -0.23 -12.47
CA ILE A 219 -17.56 0.87 -11.68
C ILE A 219 -17.21 0.66 -10.20
N PHE A 220 -17.43 -0.57 -9.70
CA PHE A 220 -17.14 -0.90 -8.30
C PHE A 220 -15.64 -0.76 -7.99
N PHE A 221 -14.76 -1.48 -8.69
CA PHE A 221 -13.32 -1.41 -8.45
C PHE A 221 -12.73 -0.03 -8.73
N GLY A 222 -13.24 0.68 -9.74
CA GLY A 222 -12.82 2.05 -10.06
C GLY A 222 -13.08 3.02 -8.90
N ILE A 223 -14.24 2.93 -8.27
CA ILE A 223 -14.55 3.74 -7.08
C ILE A 223 -13.59 3.37 -5.93
N LEU A 224 -13.40 2.07 -5.67
CA LEU A 224 -12.50 1.62 -4.61
C LEU A 224 -11.07 2.11 -4.83
N ASP A 225 -10.52 1.95 -6.03
CA ASP A 225 -9.15 2.34 -6.34
C ASP A 225 -8.93 3.86 -6.25
N VAL A 226 -9.92 4.67 -6.66
CA VAL A 226 -9.87 6.14 -6.52
C VAL A 226 -9.91 6.56 -5.05
N LEU A 227 -10.78 5.95 -4.25
CA LEU A 227 -10.87 6.22 -2.82
C LEU A 227 -9.65 5.69 -2.05
N MET A 228 -9.00 4.65 -2.57
CA MET A 228 -7.89 3.98 -1.92
C MET A 228 -6.56 4.65 -2.23
N LEU A 229 -6.28 5.09 -3.47
CA LEU A 229 -4.94 5.61 -3.81
C LEU A 229 -4.90 7.13 -3.99
N PRO A 230 -5.65 7.77 -4.91
CA PRO A 230 -5.76 9.23 -4.97
C PRO A 230 -6.19 9.88 -3.64
N VAL A 231 -7.33 9.48 -3.09
CA VAL A 231 -7.88 10.14 -1.89
C VAL A 231 -6.99 9.93 -0.66
N ILE A 232 -6.53 8.69 -0.41
CA ILE A 232 -5.59 8.43 0.69
C ILE A 232 -4.25 9.12 0.44
N GLY A 233 -3.73 9.12 -0.78
CA GLY A 233 -2.47 9.78 -1.12
C GLY A 233 -2.51 11.27 -0.78
N PHE A 234 -3.57 11.98 -1.19
CA PHE A 234 -3.74 13.39 -0.80
C PHE A 234 -3.98 13.58 0.69
N ALA A 235 -4.73 12.67 1.35
CA ALA A 235 -4.91 12.72 2.79
C ALA A 235 -3.57 12.57 3.54
N PHE A 236 -2.72 11.63 3.12
CA PHE A 236 -1.37 11.44 3.64
C PHE A 236 -0.53 12.68 3.43
N LEU A 237 -0.44 13.21 2.21
CA LEU A 237 0.36 14.41 1.89
C LEU A 237 -0.15 15.68 2.60
N PHE A 238 -1.43 15.71 3.01
CA PHE A 238 -1.97 16.81 3.79
C PHE A 238 -1.65 16.68 5.28
N LEU A 239 -1.81 15.48 5.84
CA LEU A 239 -1.52 15.18 7.25
C LEU A 239 -0.01 15.22 7.53
N SER A 240 0.82 14.79 6.56
CA SER A 240 2.28 14.75 6.68
C SER A 240 2.90 16.11 6.99
N ARG A 241 2.23 17.20 6.61
CA ARG A 241 2.64 18.58 6.91
C ARG A 241 2.74 18.89 8.40
N LYS A 242 2.08 18.08 9.25
CA LYS A 242 2.04 18.24 10.71
C LYS A 242 2.95 17.27 11.44
N TRP A 243 3.53 16.30 10.74
CA TRP A 243 4.28 15.22 11.38
C TRP A 243 5.72 15.65 11.65
N ASP A 244 6.22 15.32 12.83
CA ASP A 244 7.62 15.51 13.18
C ASP A 244 8.44 14.30 12.71
N TYR A 245 9.12 14.47 11.58
CA TYR A 245 9.96 13.45 10.96
C TYR A 245 11.16 13.05 11.82
N GLY A 246 11.57 13.87 12.79
CA GLY A 246 12.66 13.55 13.72
C GLY A 246 12.32 12.37 14.64
N HIS A 247 11.05 12.20 14.97
CA HIS A 247 10.54 11.10 15.79
C HIS A 247 10.22 9.82 15.01
N LEU A 248 10.12 9.92 13.68
CA LEU A 248 9.74 8.80 12.82
C LEU A 248 10.92 7.85 12.50
N ASN A 249 12.14 8.11 13.00
CA ASN A 249 13.34 7.30 12.74
C ASN A 249 13.58 7.00 11.24
N LEU A 250 13.13 7.91 10.36
CA LEU A 250 13.19 7.78 8.90
C LEU A 250 14.54 8.21 8.33
N TYR A 251 15.64 8.07 9.08
CA TYR A 251 16.97 8.47 8.60
C TYR A 251 17.45 7.52 7.51
N PHE A 252 17.11 7.85 6.26
CA PHE A 252 17.41 7.03 5.10
C PHE A 252 18.89 7.04 4.74
N THR A 253 19.66 8.05 5.17
CA THR A 253 21.08 8.19 4.83
C THR A 253 21.96 8.53 6.04
N GLN A 254 23.20 8.03 6.06
CA GLN A 254 24.20 8.36 7.09
C GLN A 254 24.44 9.87 7.21
N ALA A 255 24.35 10.59 6.09
CA ALA A 255 24.51 12.05 6.07
C ALA A 255 23.39 12.77 6.85
N GLU A 256 22.17 12.25 6.81
CA GLU A 256 21.00 12.82 7.49
C GLU A 256 21.03 12.51 9.00
N ALA A 257 21.40 11.28 9.35
CA ALA A 257 21.67 10.90 10.74
C ALA A 257 22.82 11.72 11.34
N LYS A 258 23.93 11.89 10.61
CA LYS A 258 25.07 12.72 11.03
C LYS A 258 24.70 14.20 11.15
N LYS A 259 23.78 14.71 10.33
CA LYS A 259 23.29 16.09 10.40
C LYS A 259 22.44 16.35 11.65
N VAL A 260 21.61 15.38 12.07
CA VAL A 260 20.83 15.48 13.30
C VAL A 260 21.72 15.35 14.53
N LEU A 261 22.64 14.39 14.55
CA LEU A 261 23.64 14.24 15.62
C LEU A 261 24.46 15.53 15.79
N ARG A 262 24.82 16.19 14.69
CA ARG A 262 25.50 17.50 14.71
C ARG A 262 24.62 18.67 15.15
N SER A 263 23.30 18.57 15.01
CA SER A 263 22.35 19.62 15.44
C SER A 263 22.04 19.57 16.93
N GLN A 264 22.31 18.44 17.59
CA GLN A 264 22.32 18.32 19.03
C GLN A 264 23.67 18.84 19.53
N ALA A 265 23.68 20.10 19.96
CA ALA A 265 24.88 20.92 20.13
C ALA A 265 25.84 20.51 21.26
N ASP A 266 25.56 19.41 21.96
CA ASP A 266 26.26 19.00 23.19
C ASP A 266 26.97 17.63 23.09
N ILE A 267 26.98 17.01 21.90
CA ILE A 267 27.54 15.66 21.70
C ILE A 267 28.92 15.78 21.04
N ASP A 268 29.95 15.26 21.70
CA ASP A 268 31.33 15.25 21.19
C ASP A 268 31.43 14.47 19.85
N HIS A 269 32.40 14.79 19.01
CA HIS A 269 32.54 14.15 17.70
C HIS A 269 32.76 12.64 17.81
N SER A 270 33.36 12.16 18.92
CA SER A 270 33.51 10.73 19.21
C SER A 270 32.18 10.06 19.58
N GLU A 271 31.36 10.70 20.42
CA GLU A 271 30.02 10.23 20.80
C GLU A 271 29.05 10.22 19.60
N GLN A 272 29.11 11.22 18.72
CA GLN A 272 28.34 11.23 17.47
C GLN A 272 28.68 10.03 16.59
N GLN A 273 29.97 9.70 16.49
CA GLN A 273 30.44 8.56 15.69
C GLN A 273 29.95 7.24 16.31
N TYR A 274 30.05 7.12 17.64
CA TYR A 274 29.60 5.94 18.39
C TYR A 274 28.08 5.73 18.28
N LEU A 275 27.28 6.77 18.46
CA LEU A 275 25.82 6.70 18.30
C LEU A 275 25.43 6.33 16.87
N LEU A 276 26.12 6.87 15.86
CA LEU A 276 25.87 6.53 14.47
C LEU A 276 26.17 5.04 14.19
N GLU A 277 27.31 4.55 14.69
CA GLU A 277 27.73 3.16 14.55
C GLU A 277 26.78 2.21 15.30
N TYR A 278 26.37 2.58 16.51
CA TYR A 278 25.35 1.87 17.28
C TYR A 278 24.00 1.80 16.54
N TYR A 279 23.50 2.92 16.00
CA TYR A 279 22.27 2.94 15.21
C TYR A 279 22.36 2.07 13.95
N ILE A 280 23.52 2.04 13.29
CA ILE A 280 23.76 1.17 12.13
C ILE A 280 23.72 -0.30 12.54
N LEU A 281 24.38 -0.67 13.64
CA LEU A 281 24.41 -2.04 14.14
C LEU A 281 23.02 -2.55 14.57
N VAL A 282 22.20 -1.70 15.20
CA VAL A 282 20.79 -2.02 15.52
C VAL A 282 19.97 -2.18 14.24
N ARG A 283 20.13 -1.29 13.27
CA ARG A 283 19.43 -1.36 11.98
C ARG A 283 19.78 -2.62 11.20
N GLU A 284 21.05 -3.02 11.23
CA GLU A 284 21.53 -4.25 10.59
C GLU A 284 21.12 -5.53 11.36
N GLY A 285 20.44 -5.39 12.50
CA GLY A 285 19.99 -6.51 13.33
C GLY A 285 21.14 -7.27 14.01
N LYS A 286 22.34 -6.66 14.06
CA LYS A 286 23.54 -7.27 14.65
C LYS A 286 23.58 -7.15 16.18
N ILE A 287 22.71 -6.33 16.76
CA ILE A 287 22.53 -6.16 18.20
C ILE A 287 21.04 -6.09 18.53
N ASN A 288 20.59 -6.91 19.49
CA ASN A 288 19.24 -6.87 20.02
C ASN A 288 19.16 -5.89 21.19
N TYR A 289 18.08 -5.11 21.26
CA TYR A 289 17.73 -4.33 22.45
C TYR A 289 17.55 -5.29 23.62
N ILE A 290 18.56 -5.46 24.47
CA ILE A 290 18.34 -5.94 25.83
C ILE A 290 18.28 -4.70 26.69
N SER A 291 17.10 -4.34 27.16
CA SER A 291 16.97 -3.35 28.24
C SER A 291 17.86 -3.79 29.40
N ALA A 292 18.70 -2.91 29.93
CA ALA A 292 19.65 -3.23 31.00
C ALA A 292 19.00 -3.97 32.18
N ASN A 293 17.74 -3.65 32.48
CA ASN A 293 16.94 -4.31 33.52
C ASN A 293 16.68 -5.79 33.20
N ALA A 294 16.32 -6.13 31.96
CA ALA A 294 16.06 -7.51 31.55
C ALA A 294 17.35 -8.37 31.49
N PHE A 295 18.51 -7.76 31.22
CA PHE A 295 19.80 -8.46 31.29
C PHE A 295 20.16 -8.82 32.74
N HIS A 296 20.01 -7.85 33.65
CA HIS A 296 20.22 -8.04 35.08
C HIS A 296 19.28 -9.10 35.66
N ASP A 297 17.99 -9.05 35.32
CA ASP A 297 16.98 -9.98 35.86
C ASP A 297 17.19 -11.43 35.38
N VAL A 298 17.81 -11.64 34.21
CA VAL A 298 18.05 -12.99 33.65
C VAL A 298 19.41 -13.55 34.01
N THR A 299 20.45 -12.71 34.11
CA THR A 299 21.84 -13.16 34.28
C THR A 299 22.41 -12.87 35.66
N GLY A 300 21.75 -12.02 36.46
CA GLY A 300 22.25 -11.53 37.75
C GLY A 300 23.48 -10.62 37.64
N GLY A 301 23.95 -10.32 36.42
CA GLY A 301 25.06 -9.42 36.15
C GLY A 301 24.58 -8.08 35.58
N HIS A 302 25.24 -6.99 35.92
CA HIS A 302 25.07 -5.75 35.17
C HIS A 302 25.71 -5.89 33.78
N PRO A 303 25.09 -5.37 32.71
CA PRO A 303 25.76 -5.29 31.41
C PRO A 303 27.08 -4.53 31.58
N ILE A 304 28.10 -4.87 30.80
CA ILE A 304 29.34 -4.08 30.77
C ILE A 304 28.94 -2.69 30.26
N GLU A 305 28.92 -1.72 31.18
CA GLU A 305 28.74 -0.33 30.83
C GLU A 305 29.93 0.10 29.97
N PRO A 306 29.71 0.79 28.84
CA PRO A 306 30.81 1.32 28.04
C PRO A 306 31.62 2.28 28.92
N GLY A 307 32.85 1.90 29.23
CA GLY A 307 33.67 2.50 30.29
C GLY A 307 34.24 3.87 29.97
N ILE A 308 33.40 4.89 29.76
CA ILE A 308 33.83 6.30 29.61
C ILE A 308 32.85 7.25 30.32
N PHE A 309 32.52 7.00 31.59
CA PHE A 309 31.77 7.97 32.41
C PHE A 309 32.23 7.99 33.88
N GLN A 310 33.55 7.99 34.12
CA GLN A 310 34.08 8.24 35.48
C GLN A 310 35.14 9.35 35.60
N ASP A 311 35.61 9.97 34.51
CA ASP A 311 36.70 10.97 34.61
C ASP A 311 36.29 12.44 34.37
N VAL A 312 35.01 12.80 34.51
CA VAL A 312 34.58 14.22 34.43
C VAL A 312 33.84 14.71 35.70
N ALA A 313 34.03 14.02 36.82
CA ALA A 313 33.60 14.53 38.13
C ALA A 313 34.74 14.37 39.15
N GLY A 314 35.77 15.20 38.98
CA GLY A 314 36.82 15.48 39.96
C GLY A 314 37.14 16.96 39.96
#